data_AF-A0A6A5FVW5-F1
#
_entry.id   AF-A0A6A5FVW5-F1
#
_cell.length_a   1.000
_cell.length_b   1.000
_cell.length_c   1.000
_cell.angle_alpha   90.00
_cell.angle_beta   90.00
_cell.angle_gamma   90.00
#
_symmetry.space_group_name_H-M   'P 1'
#
loop_
_entity.id
_entity.type
_entity.pdbx_description
1 polymer ?
#
loop_
_entity_poly.entity_id
_entity_poly.type
_entity_poly.pdbx_seq_one_letter_code
_entity_poly.pdbx_strand_id
1 'polypeptide(L)'
;MTWHVIRQQSTRVGDPLFSYINTGRFSEKNRVYFEEFTNWKTGVSLNVSHSAIRQQESISPAWEYPENGFFWSPNSRVEDGYPEEEAIACYEEIDHPSGYRTTDRFEVNQYRSFENGTVFVSCGRFEGHVRKVSEPVYGCYYNETVYELGKKWLEPNPGEKWPLKRIMMCTKPNDGYFESKLVGCTKENIYNTTDKHIKEIIYYDEINLNSTNEEAPFFKCVETKPGNVELVEVNHRMILGCVVDNVWHQRWTPWKDDKRGAIFQCEDYEQYEKKYCYVAGRQFEINRELKLTNGCTFLCHPQTNIYNCDQTSKMFKVVGKPRMSKLM
;
A
#
# COMPACT_ATOMS: atom_id res chain seq x y z
N MET A 1 -0.62 41.46 -32.33
CA MET A 1 -0.95 41.47 -33.78
C MET A 1 0.19 41.95 -34.69
N THR A 2 1.11 42.80 -34.24
CA THR A 2 2.21 43.32 -35.09
C THR A 2 3.37 42.34 -35.36
N TRP A 3 3.61 41.35 -34.47
CA TRP A 3 4.73 40.41 -34.59
C TRP A 3 4.63 39.45 -35.78
N HIS A 4 3.43 38.94 -36.09
CA HIS A 4 3.22 38.05 -37.24
C HIS A 4 3.47 38.75 -38.59
N VAL A 5 3.20 40.06 -38.64
CA VAL A 5 3.43 40.88 -39.84
C VAL A 5 4.93 41.05 -40.11
N ILE A 6 5.78 41.07 -39.07
CA ILE A 6 7.25 41.14 -39.22
C ILE A 6 7.82 39.83 -39.78
N ARG A 7 7.27 38.67 -39.37
CA ARG A 7 7.73 37.36 -39.86
C ARG A 7 7.24 37.01 -41.26
N GLN A 8 6.09 37.52 -41.70
CA GLN A 8 5.60 37.34 -43.07
C GLN A 8 6.20 38.39 -44.02
N GLN A 9 7.46 38.21 -44.40
CA GLN A 9 8.00 38.95 -45.54
C GLN A 9 7.35 38.42 -46.83
N SER A 10 6.64 39.29 -47.57
CA SER A 10 6.17 38.91 -48.90
C SER A 10 7.35 38.74 -49.85
N THR A 11 7.39 37.63 -50.56
CA THR A 11 8.39 37.33 -51.60
C THR A 11 7.92 37.73 -52.99
N ARG A 12 6.75 38.36 -53.12
CA ARG A 12 6.17 38.73 -54.42
C ARG A 12 6.71 40.08 -54.90
N VAL A 13 7.07 40.13 -56.18
CA VAL A 13 7.50 41.36 -56.85
C VAL A 13 6.31 42.31 -56.99
N GLY A 14 6.42 43.52 -56.43
CA GLY A 14 5.41 44.58 -56.51
C GLY A 14 4.71 44.91 -55.18
N ASP A 15 4.91 44.10 -54.14
CA ASP A 15 4.38 44.40 -52.82
C ASP A 15 5.17 45.54 -52.14
N PRO A 16 4.55 46.33 -51.25
CA PRO A 16 5.26 47.36 -50.50
C PRO A 16 6.42 46.76 -49.72
N LEU A 17 7.62 47.34 -49.87
CA LEU A 17 8.81 46.88 -49.13
C LEU A 17 8.54 46.96 -47.62
N PHE A 18 8.64 45.81 -46.96
CA PHE A 18 8.57 45.75 -45.51
C PHE A 18 9.71 46.59 -44.93
N SER A 19 9.41 47.43 -43.94
CA SER A 19 10.39 48.43 -43.46
C SER A 19 11.49 47.83 -42.60
N TYR A 20 11.34 46.58 -42.15
CA TYR A 20 12.31 45.89 -41.30
C TYR A 20 12.98 44.74 -42.04
N ILE A 21 14.30 44.64 -41.91
CA ILE A 21 15.12 43.57 -42.50
C ILE A 21 15.75 42.78 -41.35
N ASN A 22 15.72 41.45 -41.46
CA ASN A 22 16.41 40.58 -40.50
C ASN A 22 17.92 40.76 -40.67
N THR A 23 18.62 41.02 -39.57
CA THR A 23 20.08 41.27 -39.58
C THR A 23 20.90 39.97 -39.56
N GLY A 24 20.27 38.82 -39.34
CA GLY A 24 20.92 37.54 -39.08
C GLY A 24 21.57 37.46 -37.70
N ARG A 25 21.39 38.47 -36.84
CA ARG A 25 21.88 38.46 -35.46
C ARG A 25 20.84 37.88 -34.52
N PHE A 26 21.32 36.99 -33.67
CA PHE A 26 20.53 36.35 -32.62
C PHE A 26 21.09 36.76 -31.27
N SER A 27 20.20 36.99 -30.31
CA SER A 27 20.56 37.19 -28.91
C SER A 27 19.74 36.29 -28.03
N GLU A 28 20.31 35.91 -26.88
CA GLU A 28 19.66 35.04 -25.92
C GLU A 28 19.30 35.84 -24.67
N LYS A 29 18.06 35.70 -24.20
CA LYS A 29 17.64 36.22 -22.90
C LYS A 29 16.58 35.34 -22.29
N ASN A 30 16.73 34.98 -21.00
CA ASN A 30 15.77 34.14 -20.27
C ASN A 30 15.40 32.84 -21.01
N ARG A 31 16.39 32.16 -21.61
CA ARG A 31 16.18 30.94 -22.40
C ARG A 31 15.29 31.10 -23.65
N VAL A 32 15.14 32.32 -24.16
CA VAL A 32 14.45 32.64 -25.41
C VAL A 32 15.43 33.27 -26.38
N TYR A 33 15.40 32.79 -27.63
CA TYR A 33 16.13 33.41 -28.74
C TYR A 33 15.37 34.62 -29.25
N PHE A 34 16.09 35.70 -29.49
CA PHE A 34 15.60 36.92 -30.10
C PHE A 34 16.33 37.16 -31.41
N GLU A 35 15.56 37.41 -32.47
CA GLU A 35 16.07 37.86 -33.75
C GLU A 35 16.08 39.39 -33.79
N GLU A 36 17.19 39.97 -34.23
CA GLU A 36 17.31 41.41 -34.42
C GLU A 36 16.89 41.80 -35.84
N PHE A 37 15.91 42.70 -35.92
CA PHE A 37 15.43 43.34 -37.13
C PHE A 37 15.80 44.82 -37.13
N THR A 38 16.33 45.33 -38.23
CA THR A 38 16.64 46.76 -38.37
C THR A 38 15.72 47.40 -39.39
N ASN A 39 15.15 48.54 -39.04
CA ASN A 39 14.38 49.34 -39.98
C ASN A 39 15.32 50.01 -40.98
N TRP A 40 15.26 49.65 -42.25
CA TRP A 40 16.23 50.14 -43.25
C TRP A 40 16.08 51.63 -43.56
N LYS A 41 14.91 52.23 -43.28
CA LYS A 41 14.65 53.67 -43.49
C LYS A 41 15.13 54.54 -42.34
N THR A 42 15.06 54.04 -41.11
CA THR A 42 15.31 54.83 -39.89
C THR A 42 16.55 54.40 -39.10
N GLY A 43 17.09 53.21 -39.39
CA GLY A 43 18.21 52.62 -38.65
C GLY A 43 17.84 52.07 -37.28
N VAL A 44 16.57 52.14 -36.87
CA VAL A 44 16.12 51.66 -35.55
C VAL A 44 16.06 50.13 -35.53
N SER A 45 16.76 49.50 -34.59
CA SER A 45 16.70 48.06 -34.34
C SER A 45 15.55 47.67 -33.41
N LEU A 46 15.01 46.48 -33.62
CA LEU A 46 13.96 45.83 -32.85
C LEU A 46 14.36 44.37 -32.63
N ASN A 47 14.25 43.88 -31.40
CA ASN A 47 14.43 42.46 -31.08
C ASN A 47 13.07 41.78 -30.97
N VAL A 48 12.87 40.71 -31.73
CA VAL A 48 11.64 39.93 -31.77
C VAL A 48 11.91 38.54 -31.21
N SER A 49 11.10 38.08 -30.25
CA SER A 49 11.21 36.71 -29.73
C SER A 49 10.96 35.70 -30.85
N HIS A 50 11.89 34.77 -31.02
CA HIS A 50 11.87 33.72 -32.04
C HIS A 50 11.29 32.41 -31.51
N SER A 51 12.03 31.76 -30.62
CA SER A 51 11.74 30.45 -30.05
C SER A 51 12.40 30.31 -28.67
N ALA A 52 11.88 29.43 -27.82
CA ALA A 52 12.65 29.00 -26.66
C ALA A 52 13.90 28.23 -27.14
N ILE A 53 15.01 28.28 -26.40
CA ILE A 53 16.29 27.69 -26.85
C ILE A 53 16.15 26.22 -27.23
N ARG A 54 15.37 25.49 -26.44
CA ARG A 54 15.23 24.03 -26.58
C ARG A 54 14.33 23.60 -27.72
N GLN A 55 13.55 24.53 -28.29
CA GLN A 55 12.79 24.30 -29.51
C GLN A 55 13.68 24.11 -30.74
N GLN A 56 14.94 24.58 -30.73
CA GLN A 56 15.85 24.47 -31.88
C GLN A 56 16.61 23.14 -31.94
N GLU A 57 16.73 22.41 -30.83
CA GLU A 57 17.58 21.22 -30.71
C GLU A 57 16.83 19.88 -30.95
N SER A 58 15.49 19.87 -31.07
CA SER A 58 14.69 18.64 -31.12
C SER A 58 14.11 18.32 -32.51
N ILE A 59 14.27 17.07 -32.97
CA ILE A 59 13.98 16.58 -34.34
C ILE A 59 12.56 15.94 -34.49
N SER A 60 11.68 16.04 -33.48
CA SER A 60 10.39 15.32 -33.47
C SER A 60 9.16 16.21 -33.79
N PRO A 61 8.16 15.74 -34.56
CA PRO A 61 6.93 16.47 -34.91
C PRO A 61 5.91 16.61 -33.76
N ALA A 62 6.13 15.93 -32.62
CA ALA A 62 5.48 16.24 -31.34
C ALA A 62 6.54 16.89 -30.46
N TRP A 63 6.38 18.19 -30.21
CA TRP A 63 7.36 19.08 -29.61
C TRP A 63 7.45 18.88 -28.09
N GLU A 64 7.86 17.70 -27.63
CA GLU A 64 8.00 17.41 -26.19
C GLU A 64 9.40 16.87 -25.92
N TYR A 65 10.03 17.30 -24.82
CA TYR A 65 11.37 16.83 -24.46
C TYR A 65 11.51 16.56 -22.95
N PRO A 66 12.27 15.51 -22.56
CA PRO A 66 12.53 15.19 -21.15
C PRO A 66 13.68 16.03 -20.59
N GLU A 67 13.46 16.65 -19.42
CA GLU A 67 14.47 17.45 -18.71
C GLU A 67 14.08 17.58 -17.23
N ASN A 68 15.05 17.42 -16.31
CA ASN A 68 14.88 17.61 -14.86
C ASN A 68 13.69 16.82 -14.26
N GLY A 69 13.41 15.63 -14.78
CA GLY A 69 12.31 14.77 -14.32
C GLY A 69 10.92 15.12 -14.86
N PHE A 70 10.83 16.04 -15.83
CA PHE A 70 9.58 16.44 -16.50
C PHE A 70 9.67 16.34 -18.02
N PHE A 71 8.53 16.08 -18.66
CA PHE A 71 8.36 16.37 -20.08
C PHE A 71 7.89 17.80 -20.24
N TRP A 72 8.62 18.57 -21.03
CA TRP A 72 8.34 19.96 -21.33
C TRP A 72 7.72 20.09 -22.71
N SER A 73 6.73 20.96 -22.83
CA SER A 73 6.11 21.34 -24.09
C SER A 73 6.27 22.84 -24.32
N PRO A 74 6.69 23.26 -25.52
CA PRO A 74 6.56 24.62 -26.02
C PRO A 74 5.14 25.16 -25.89
N ASN A 75 5.03 26.35 -25.34
CA ASN A 75 3.81 27.13 -25.31
C ASN A 75 4.11 28.58 -25.71
N SER A 76 3.08 29.40 -25.86
CA SER A 76 3.22 30.84 -26.07
C SER A 76 2.17 31.58 -25.26
N ARG A 77 2.57 32.67 -24.60
CA ARG A 77 1.64 33.52 -23.86
C ARG A 77 0.56 34.05 -24.80
N VAL A 78 -0.68 33.96 -24.34
CA VAL A 78 -1.85 34.37 -25.13
C VAL A 78 -1.85 35.89 -25.34
N GLU A 79 -1.30 36.66 -24.38
CA GLU A 79 -1.32 38.12 -24.37
C GLU A 79 -0.42 38.75 -25.43
N ASP A 80 0.81 38.24 -25.56
CA ASP A 80 1.86 38.85 -26.39
C ASP A 80 2.54 37.88 -27.35
N GLY A 81 2.19 36.59 -27.33
CA GLY A 81 2.80 35.55 -28.14
C GLY A 81 4.23 35.21 -27.72
N TYR A 82 4.65 35.60 -26.51
CA TYR A 82 5.98 35.33 -26.02
C TYR A 82 6.20 33.82 -25.83
N PRO A 83 7.27 33.22 -26.39
CA PRO A 83 7.56 31.80 -26.23
C PRO A 83 7.78 31.42 -24.77
N GLU A 84 7.12 30.37 -24.32
CA GLU A 84 7.24 29.78 -22.99
C GLU A 84 7.35 28.27 -23.08
N GLU A 85 7.62 27.65 -21.94
CA GLU A 85 7.70 26.19 -21.81
C GLU A 85 6.94 25.79 -20.55
N GLU A 86 6.12 24.76 -20.68
CA GLU A 86 5.36 24.21 -19.55
C GLU A 86 5.70 22.73 -19.38
N ALA A 87 5.90 22.33 -18.13
CA ALA A 87 5.95 20.92 -17.80
C ALA A 87 4.53 20.34 -17.94
N ILE A 88 4.40 19.26 -18.71
CA ILE A 88 3.12 18.62 -19.06
C ILE A 88 2.97 17.22 -18.46
N ALA A 89 4.09 16.55 -18.15
CA ALA A 89 4.12 15.24 -17.53
C ALA A 89 5.41 15.05 -16.72
N CYS A 90 5.48 13.98 -15.93
CA CYS A 90 6.68 13.60 -15.19
C CYS A 90 7.32 12.37 -15.83
N TYR A 91 8.61 12.16 -15.54
CA TYR A 91 9.28 10.92 -15.89
C TYR A 91 10.28 10.48 -14.83
N GLU A 92 10.59 9.19 -14.84
CA GLU A 92 11.73 8.62 -14.11
C GLU A 92 12.75 8.05 -15.10
N GLU A 93 14.03 8.18 -14.79
CA GLU A 93 15.09 7.50 -15.55
C GLU A 93 15.17 6.04 -15.09
N ILE A 94 15.11 5.12 -16.05
CA ILE A 94 15.30 3.69 -15.81
C ILE A 94 16.62 3.27 -16.44
N ASP A 95 17.56 2.86 -15.58
CA ASP A 95 18.79 2.22 -16.00
C ASP A 95 18.51 0.76 -16.39
N HIS A 96 18.71 0.41 -17.66
CA HIS A 96 18.63 -0.98 -18.08
C HIS A 96 19.92 -1.75 -17.76
N PRO A 97 19.84 -3.06 -17.46
CA PRO A 97 21.01 -3.91 -17.23
C PRO A 97 22.01 -3.92 -18.40
N SER A 98 21.54 -3.63 -19.61
CA SER A 98 22.32 -3.48 -20.84
C SER A 98 23.04 -2.13 -20.99
N GLY A 99 22.96 -1.25 -19.97
CA GLY A 99 23.74 -0.01 -19.89
C GLY A 99 23.16 1.19 -20.64
N TYR A 100 21.94 1.11 -21.16
CA TYR A 100 21.23 2.26 -21.73
C TYR A 100 20.16 2.78 -20.78
N ARG A 101 19.86 4.08 -20.87
CA ARG A 101 18.82 4.75 -20.08
C ARG A 101 17.56 4.94 -20.90
N THR A 102 16.42 4.64 -20.29
CA THR A 102 15.10 4.97 -20.83
C THR A 102 14.36 5.89 -19.88
N THR A 103 13.36 6.59 -20.39
CA THR A 103 12.48 7.44 -19.58
C THR A 103 11.12 6.78 -19.49
N ASP A 104 10.63 6.57 -18.27
CA ASP A 104 9.27 6.10 -18.05
C ASP A 104 8.34 7.29 -17.77
N ARG A 105 7.52 7.62 -18.77
CA ARG A 105 6.58 8.74 -18.73
C ARG A 105 5.33 8.36 -17.95
N PHE A 106 4.88 9.26 -17.09
CA PHE A 106 3.57 9.18 -16.47
C PHE A 106 2.92 10.57 -16.39
N GLU A 107 1.64 10.59 -16.72
CA GLU A 107 0.84 11.81 -16.88
C GLU A 107 0.51 12.45 -15.52
N VAL A 108 0.07 13.70 -15.56
CA VAL A 108 -0.44 14.40 -14.38
C VAL A 108 -1.62 13.62 -13.77
N ASN A 109 -1.63 13.51 -12.45
CA ASN A 109 -2.52 12.69 -11.62
C ASN A 109 -2.25 11.17 -11.71
N GLN A 110 -1.13 10.76 -12.30
CA GLN A 110 -0.64 9.38 -12.20
C GLN A 110 0.42 9.25 -11.12
N TYR A 111 0.57 8.02 -10.66
CA TYR A 111 1.60 7.62 -9.72
C TYR A 111 2.15 6.25 -10.12
N ARG A 112 3.40 5.98 -9.74
CA ARG A 112 4.06 4.69 -9.95
C ARG A 112 4.98 4.37 -8.79
N SER A 113 5.22 3.08 -8.60
CA SER A 113 6.24 2.59 -7.68
C SER A 113 7.48 2.18 -8.46
N PHE A 114 8.64 2.66 -8.00
CA PHE A 114 9.95 2.39 -8.56
C PHE A 114 10.82 1.64 -7.53
N GLU A 115 12.00 1.20 -7.96
CA GLU A 115 12.97 0.51 -7.09
C GLU A 115 12.31 -0.67 -6.33
N ASN A 116 11.62 -1.54 -7.08
CA ASN A 116 10.87 -2.69 -6.56
C ASN A 116 9.85 -2.35 -5.44
N GLY A 117 9.27 -1.15 -5.51
CA GLY A 117 8.23 -0.71 -4.59
C GLY A 117 8.74 0.06 -3.37
N THR A 118 10.04 0.37 -3.30
CA THR A 118 10.62 1.15 -2.20
C THR A 118 10.39 2.65 -2.34
N VAL A 119 10.19 3.15 -3.56
CA VAL A 119 9.93 4.56 -3.85
C VAL A 119 8.59 4.69 -4.56
N PHE A 120 7.73 5.55 -4.04
CA PHE A 120 6.49 5.95 -4.68
C PHE A 120 6.67 7.33 -5.27
N VAL A 121 6.38 7.47 -6.56
CA VAL A 121 6.50 8.74 -7.27
C VAL A 121 5.14 9.14 -7.80
N SER A 122 4.71 10.34 -7.46
CA SER A 122 3.46 10.93 -7.94
C SER A 122 3.74 12.16 -8.82
N CYS A 123 2.97 12.29 -9.89
CA CYS A 123 2.94 13.48 -10.74
C CYS A 123 1.62 14.20 -10.49
N GLY A 124 1.68 15.42 -9.97
CA GLY A 124 0.49 16.22 -9.66
C GLY A 124 0.61 17.65 -10.17
N ARG A 125 -0.36 18.48 -9.79
CA ARG A 125 -0.26 19.95 -9.93
C ARG A 125 -0.20 20.61 -8.56
N PHE A 126 0.66 21.59 -8.42
CA PHE A 126 0.74 22.46 -7.26
C PHE A 126 0.80 23.90 -7.75
N GLU A 127 -0.17 24.73 -7.34
CA GLU A 127 -0.28 26.13 -7.78
C GLU A 127 -0.27 26.29 -9.32
N GLY A 128 -0.91 25.37 -10.04
CA GLY A 128 -0.98 25.40 -11.51
C GLY A 128 0.20 24.74 -12.23
N HIS A 129 1.34 24.55 -11.55
CA HIS A 129 2.54 23.93 -12.12
C HIS A 129 2.57 22.42 -11.89
N VAL A 130 3.12 21.68 -12.85
CA VAL A 130 3.35 20.24 -12.67
C VAL A 130 4.43 20.03 -11.61
N ARG A 131 4.17 19.10 -10.69
CA ARG A 131 5.04 18.77 -9.57
C ARG A 131 5.22 17.26 -9.50
N LYS A 132 6.48 16.84 -9.42
CA LYS A 132 6.89 15.46 -9.12
C LYS A 132 7.21 15.36 -7.63
N VAL A 133 6.66 14.35 -6.95
CA VAL A 133 6.96 14.07 -5.55
C VAL A 133 7.37 12.62 -5.43
N SER A 134 8.56 12.38 -4.89
CA SER A 134 9.09 11.04 -4.61
C SER A 134 9.12 10.81 -3.10
N GLU A 135 8.46 9.76 -2.63
CA GLU A 135 8.32 9.43 -1.22
C GLU A 135 8.77 7.98 -0.97
N PRO A 136 9.47 7.70 0.13
CA PRO A 136 9.77 6.33 0.51
C PRO A 136 8.49 5.58 0.89
N VAL A 137 8.35 4.35 0.42
CA VAL A 137 7.24 3.47 0.78
C VAL A 137 7.53 2.82 2.12
N TYR A 138 6.62 3.00 3.07
CA TYR A 138 6.69 2.38 4.38
C TYR A 138 6.10 0.97 4.33
N GLY A 139 6.88 -0.04 4.71
CA GLY A 139 6.42 -1.42 4.72
C GLY A 139 7.50 -2.41 5.11
N CYS A 140 7.18 -3.70 4.97
CA CYS A 140 8.10 -4.79 5.23
C CYS A 140 8.90 -5.09 3.97
N TYR A 141 10.21 -4.87 4.02
CA TYR A 141 11.11 -5.20 2.92
C TYR A 141 11.45 -6.70 2.95
N TYR A 142 11.12 -7.40 1.88
CA TYR A 142 11.40 -8.82 1.74
C TYR A 142 11.63 -9.17 0.26
N ASN A 143 12.73 -9.89 -0.02
CA ASN A 143 13.13 -10.31 -1.37
C ASN A 143 13.02 -9.18 -2.41
N GLU A 144 13.69 -8.07 -2.12
CA GLU A 144 13.71 -6.84 -2.92
C GLU A 144 12.36 -6.12 -3.05
N THR A 145 11.28 -6.62 -2.47
CA THR A 145 9.95 -6.02 -2.57
C THR A 145 9.52 -5.40 -1.24
N VAL A 146 8.90 -4.23 -1.27
CA VAL A 146 8.24 -3.63 -0.08
C VAL A 146 6.77 -4.01 -0.04
N TYR A 147 6.36 -4.67 1.04
CA TYR A 147 4.98 -5.02 1.32
C TYR A 147 4.33 -4.01 2.27
N GLU A 148 3.22 -3.42 1.86
CA GLU A 148 2.42 -2.50 2.68
C GLU A 148 1.88 -3.17 3.95
N LEU A 149 1.57 -2.38 4.97
CA LEU A 149 1.01 -2.87 6.23
C LEU A 149 -0.27 -3.69 5.99
N GLY A 150 -0.33 -4.90 6.52
CA GLY A 150 -1.45 -5.83 6.36
C GLY A 150 -1.45 -6.63 5.06
N LYS A 151 -0.57 -6.31 4.11
CA LYS A 151 -0.45 -7.08 2.86
C LYS A 151 0.10 -8.47 3.15
N LYS A 152 -0.56 -9.49 2.58
CA LYS A 152 -0.12 -10.88 2.59
C LYS A 152 0.64 -11.23 1.31
N TRP A 153 1.60 -12.14 1.40
CA TRP A 153 2.27 -12.72 0.24
C TRP A 153 2.67 -14.17 0.49
N LEU A 154 2.90 -14.90 -0.61
CA LEU A 154 3.29 -16.30 -0.58
C LEU A 154 4.79 -16.44 -0.78
N GLU A 155 5.40 -17.26 0.06
CA GLU A 155 6.80 -17.60 0.00
C GLU A 155 7.00 -19.12 -0.14
N PRO A 156 8.07 -19.57 -0.79
CA PRO A 156 8.44 -20.99 -0.78
C PRO A 156 8.66 -21.48 0.66
N ASN A 157 8.23 -22.71 0.96
CA ASN A 157 8.59 -23.36 2.22
C ASN A 157 10.06 -23.83 2.16
N PRO A 158 10.93 -23.41 3.09
CA PRO A 158 12.34 -23.77 3.03
C PRO A 158 12.56 -25.29 3.10
N GLY A 159 13.36 -25.83 2.18
CA GLY A 159 13.81 -27.23 2.24
C GLY A 159 12.79 -28.28 1.74
N GLU A 160 11.60 -27.90 1.29
CA GLU A 160 10.63 -28.81 0.69
C GLU A 160 10.55 -28.70 -0.84
N LYS A 161 10.21 -29.83 -1.48
CA LYS A 161 10.01 -29.93 -2.95
C LYS A 161 8.55 -29.85 -3.38
N TRP A 162 7.61 -29.88 -2.44
CA TRP A 162 6.17 -29.99 -2.67
C TRP A 162 5.48 -28.62 -2.45
N PRO A 163 4.29 -28.37 -3.03
CA PRO A 163 3.78 -27.02 -3.31
C PRO A 163 3.27 -26.25 -2.08
N LEU A 164 3.62 -26.68 -0.87
CA LEU A 164 3.32 -25.96 0.36
C LEU A 164 4.04 -24.61 0.32
N LYS A 165 3.27 -23.54 0.27
CA LYS A 165 3.78 -22.16 0.39
C LYS A 165 3.43 -21.65 1.78
N ARG A 166 4.31 -20.85 2.34
CA ARG A 166 4.07 -20.14 3.59
C ARG A 166 3.46 -18.78 3.29
N ILE A 167 2.51 -18.36 4.11
CA ILE A 167 1.84 -17.08 4.00
C ILE A 167 2.52 -16.13 4.97
N MET A 168 3.12 -15.09 4.42
CA MET A 168 3.74 -14.01 5.17
C MET A 168 2.81 -12.79 5.16
N MET A 169 2.87 -11.96 6.20
CA MET A 169 2.09 -10.74 6.31
C MET A 169 2.94 -9.63 6.90
N CYS A 170 2.78 -8.41 6.36
CA CYS A 170 3.48 -7.27 6.90
C CYS A 170 2.75 -6.74 8.12
N THR A 171 3.44 -6.65 9.25
CA THR A 171 2.87 -6.17 10.51
C THR A 171 3.74 -5.08 11.11
N LYS A 172 3.15 -4.22 11.93
CA LYS A 172 3.86 -3.20 12.69
C LYS A 172 3.28 -3.16 14.12
N PRO A 173 4.01 -3.67 15.12
CA PRO A 173 3.64 -3.49 16.52
C PRO A 173 3.60 -2.00 16.88
N ASN A 174 2.78 -1.61 17.87
CA ASN A 174 2.58 -0.19 18.25
C ASN A 174 3.90 0.56 18.53
N ASP A 175 4.89 -0.12 19.11
CA ASP A 175 6.21 0.44 19.46
C ASP A 175 7.35 -0.16 18.62
N GLY A 176 7.02 -0.81 17.49
CA GLY A 176 7.94 -1.63 16.71
C GLY A 176 8.24 -1.11 15.31
N TYR A 177 9.23 -1.77 14.69
CA TYR A 177 9.51 -1.65 13.27
C TYR A 177 8.54 -2.53 12.45
N PHE A 178 8.47 -2.28 11.15
CA PHE A 178 7.77 -3.17 10.22
C PHE A 178 8.45 -4.54 10.23
N GLU A 179 7.67 -5.61 10.43
CA GLU A 179 8.16 -6.98 10.47
C GLU A 179 7.32 -7.89 9.56
N SER A 180 8.01 -8.73 8.78
CA SER A 180 7.39 -9.81 8.02
C SER A 180 7.09 -10.97 8.96
N LYS A 181 5.80 -11.23 9.18
CA LYS A 181 5.33 -12.26 10.10
C LYS A 181 4.78 -13.47 9.34
N LEU A 182 5.18 -14.66 9.75
CA LEU A 182 4.56 -15.90 9.29
C LEU A 182 3.14 -16.00 9.88
N VAL A 183 2.13 -16.11 9.02
CA VAL A 183 0.71 -16.13 9.43
C VAL A 183 -0.06 -17.36 8.97
N GLY A 184 0.51 -18.21 8.12
CA GLY A 184 -0.16 -19.43 7.68
C GLY A 184 0.57 -20.18 6.58
N CYS A 185 -0.13 -21.09 5.93
CA CYS A 185 0.36 -21.82 4.76
C CYS A 185 -0.78 -22.22 3.81
N THR A 186 -0.42 -22.63 2.61
CA THR A 186 -1.39 -22.97 1.56
C THR A 186 -1.53 -24.48 1.38
N LYS A 187 -2.75 -24.95 1.22
CA LYS A 187 -3.02 -26.32 0.74
C LYS A 187 -3.45 -26.26 -0.72
N GLU A 188 -2.71 -26.93 -1.58
CA GLU A 188 -3.10 -27.08 -2.99
C GLU A 188 -4.24 -28.10 -3.10
N ASN A 189 -5.28 -27.75 -3.84
CA ASN A 189 -6.34 -28.68 -4.23
C ASN A 189 -6.45 -28.72 -5.76
N ILE A 190 -6.58 -29.95 -6.29
CA ILE A 190 -6.62 -30.22 -7.72
C ILE A 190 -7.99 -30.81 -8.05
N TYR A 191 -8.69 -30.15 -8.97
CA TYR A 191 -10.00 -30.58 -9.45
C TYR A 191 -9.89 -31.01 -10.90
N ASN A 192 -10.27 -32.26 -11.16
CA ASN A 192 -10.42 -32.75 -12.51
C ASN A 192 -11.74 -32.24 -13.07
N THR A 193 -11.68 -31.57 -14.21
CA THR A 193 -12.87 -31.07 -14.91
C THR A 193 -13.29 -32.03 -16.02
N THR A 194 -14.57 -32.01 -16.34
CA THR A 194 -15.16 -32.77 -17.44
C THR A 194 -15.12 -32.00 -18.77
N ASP A 195 -14.62 -30.76 -18.77
CA ASP A 195 -14.36 -29.98 -19.98
C ASP A 195 -13.26 -30.66 -20.82
N LYS A 196 -13.44 -30.70 -22.15
CA LYS A 196 -12.47 -31.30 -23.06
C LYS A 196 -11.23 -30.40 -23.28
N HIS A 197 -11.29 -29.13 -22.91
CA HIS A 197 -10.25 -28.14 -23.15
C HIS A 197 -9.41 -27.79 -21.92
N ILE A 198 -9.93 -28.04 -20.72
CA ILE A 198 -9.22 -27.84 -19.45
C ILE A 198 -9.15 -29.22 -18.81
N LYS A 199 -7.96 -29.68 -18.39
CA LYS A 199 -7.82 -31.00 -17.75
C LYS A 199 -7.93 -30.90 -16.23
N GLU A 200 -7.33 -29.87 -15.64
CA GLU A 200 -7.20 -29.70 -14.20
C GLU A 200 -7.33 -28.22 -13.83
N ILE A 201 -8.01 -27.95 -12.72
CA ILE A 201 -8.06 -26.64 -12.07
C ILE A 201 -7.35 -26.78 -10.73
N ILE A 202 -6.37 -25.91 -10.49
CA ILE A 202 -5.60 -25.86 -9.25
C ILE A 202 -6.01 -24.61 -8.49
N TYR A 203 -6.38 -24.76 -7.22
CA TYR A 203 -6.54 -23.64 -6.30
C TYR A 203 -5.83 -23.92 -4.97
N TYR A 204 -5.61 -22.85 -4.20
CA TYR A 204 -4.89 -22.89 -2.94
C TYR A 204 -5.80 -22.42 -1.81
N ASP A 205 -6.02 -23.27 -0.81
CA ASP A 205 -6.67 -22.87 0.44
C ASP A 205 -5.65 -22.21 1.36
N GLU A 206 -5.95 -21.00 1.84
CA GLU A 206 -5.18 -20.37 2.90
C GLU A 206 -5.59 -20.95 4.26
N ILE A 207 -4.63 -21.46 5.01
CA ILE A 207 -4.83 -21.98 6.36
C ILE A 207 -3.98 -21.14 7.32
N ASN A 208 -4.64 -20.45 8.25
CA ASN A 208 -3.96 -19.63 9.26
C ASN A 208 -3.08 -20.51 10.17
N LEU A 209 -1.98 -19.95 10.64
CA LEU A 209 -1.03 -20.64 11.50
C LEU A 209 -1.71 -21.07 12.80
N ASN A 210 -1.49 -22.32 13.17
CA ASN A 210 -2.11 -23.00 14.30
C ASN A 210 -3.65 -23.05 14.27
N SER A 211 -4.27 -22.88 13.10
CA SER A 211 -5.71 -22.97 12.90
C SER A 211 -6.06 -23.98 11.79
N THR A 212 -7.34 -24.32 11.72
CA THR A 212 -7.99 -24.94 10.56
C THR A 212 -8.77 -23.88 9.78
N ASN A 213 -9.33 -24.24 8.62
CA ASN A 213 -10.27 -23.41 7.85
C ASN A 213 -11.46 -24.25 7.35
N GLU A 214 -12.56 -23.63 6.94
CA GLU A 214 -13.79 -24.27 6.44
C GLU A 214 -13.53 -25.14 5.20
N GLU A 215 -12.64 -24.71 4.29
CA GLU A 215 -12.29 -25.45 3.08
C GLU A 215 -11.36 -26.65 3.37
N ALA A 216 -10.55 -26.55 4.43
CA ALA A 216 -9.59 -27.58 4.83
C ALA A 216 -9.68 -27.90 6.34
N PRO A 217 -10.84 -28.39 6.83
CA PRO A 217 -11.07 -28.53 8.27
C PRO A 217 -10.22 -29.64 8.89
N PHE A 218 -9.77 -30.60 8.07
CA PHE A 218 -8.93 -31.72 8.49
C PHE A 218 -7.42 -31.41 8.47
N PHE A 219 -7.02 -30.19 8.14
CA PHE A 219 -5.61 -29.80 8.08
C PHE A 219 -5.33 -28.59 8.95
N LYS A 220 -4.26 -28.68 9.74
CA LYS A 220 -3.73 -27.58 10.55
C LYS A 220 -2.37 -27.17 10.00
N CYS A 221 -2.17 -25.88 9.80
CA CYS A 221 -0.87 -25.33 9.48
C CYS A 221 -0.05 -25.13 10.76
N VAL A 222 1.12 -25.75 10.88
CA VAL A 222 1.99 -25.61 12.06
C VAL A 222 3.40 -25.21 11.69
N GLU A 223 4.04 -24.40 12.53
CA GLU A 223 5.44 -24.05 12.39
C GLU A 223 6.30 -25.08 13.15
N THR A 224 7.08 -25.89 12.42
CA THR A 224 7.88 -26.97 13.03
C THR A 224 9.31 -26.50 13.37
N LYS A 225 9.82 -25.55 12.60
CA LYS A 225 11.08 -24.83 12.82
C LYS A 225 10.86 -23.37 12.46
N PRO A 226 11.67 -22.43 12.99
CA PRO A 226 11.56 -21.02 12.63
C PRO A 226 11.46 -20.82 11.11
N GLY A 227 10.33 -20.27 10.66
CA GLY A 227 10.02 -19.97 9.26
C GLY A 227 9.65 -21.17 8.38
N ASN A 228 9.53 -22.39 8.92
CA ASN A 228 9.15 -23.61 8.22
C ASN A 228 7.78 -24.09 8.67
N VAL A 229 6.91 -24.36 7.71
CA VAL A 229 5.53 -24.80 7.95
C VAL A 229 5.35 -26.25 7.52
N GLU A 230 4.41 -26.94 8.17
CA GLU A 230 3.95 -28.27 7.80
C GLU A 230 2.41 -28.32 7.90
N LEU A 231 1.77 -29.10 7.02
CA LEU A 231 0.35 -29.42 7.12
C LEU A 231 0.19 -30.73 7.87
N VAL A 232 -0.47 -30.66 9.03
CA VAL A 232 -0.73 -31.82 9.87
C VAL A 232 -2.21 -32.17 9.82
N GLU A 233 -2.53 -33.45 9.60
CA GLU A 233 -3.89 -33.94 9.68
C GLU A 233 -4.43 -33.85 11.12
N VAL A 234 -5.59 -33.23 11.28
CA VAL A 234 -6.27 -33.10 12.57
C VAL A 234 -7.38 -34.14 12.69
N ASN A 235 -7.45 -34.77 13.86
CA ASN A 235 -8.51 -35.73 14.17
C ASN A 235 -9.88 -35.05 14.09
N HIS A 236 -10.88 -35.69 13.47
CA HIS A 236 -12.23 -35.13 13.29
C HIS A 236 -12.87 -34.61 14.59
N ARG A 237 -12.55 -35.19 15.75
CA ARG A 237 -13.00 -34.69 17.07
C ARG A 237 -12.50 -33.29 17.44
N MET A 238 -11.37 -32.86 16.87
CA MET A 238 -10.71 -31.56 17.11
C MET A 238 -11.31 -30.42 16.29
N ILE A 239 -12.03 -30.74 15.21
CA ILE A 239 -12.74 -29.78 14.34
C ILE A 239 -14.10 -29.43 14.94
N LEU A 240 -14.70 -30.39 15.65
CA LEU A 240 -16.05 -30.28 16.19
C LEU A 240 -16.07 -29.74 17.62
N GLY A 241 -14.93 -29.27 18.15
CA GLY A 241 -14.85 -28.82 19.52
C GLY A 241 -13.43 -28.53 19.99
N CYS A 242 -13.34 -28.20 21.27
CA CYS A 242 -12.09 -27.86 21.95
C CYS A 242 -11.92 -28.76 23.18
N VAL A 243 -10.69 -28.85 23.69
CA VAL A 243 -10.41 -29.49 24.99
C VAL A 243 -9.94 -28.43 25.98
N VAL A 244 -10.73 -28.18 27.02
CA VAL A 244 -10.42 -27.21 28.08
C VAL A 244 -10.39 -27.96 29.41
N ASP A 245 -9.29 -27.82 30.17
CA ASP A 245 -9.09 -28.52 31.45
C ASP A 245 -9.35 -30.05 31.37
N ASN A 246 -8.94 -30.67 30.26
CA ASN A 246 -9.17 -32.09 29.92
C ASN A 246 -10.64 -32.50 29.67
N VAL A 247 -11.54 -31.53 29.48
CA VAL A 247 -12.95 -31.77 29.12
C VAL A 247 -13.18 -31.33 27.68
N TRP A 248 -13.86 -32.17 26.90
CA TRP A 248 -14.23 -31.85 25.53
C TRP A 248 -15.52 -31.01 25.51
N HIS A 249 -15.51 -29.91 24.75
CA HIS A 249 -16.68 -29.07 24.51
C HIS A 249 -16.94 -28.96 23.02
N GLN A 250 -18.21 -29.08 22.64
CA GLN A 250 -18.65 -28.98 21.26
C GLN A 250 -18.50 -27.54 20.73
N ARG A 251 -18.09 -27.42 19.47
CA ARG A 251 -18.01 -26.15 18.73
C ARG A 251 -19.36 -25.44 18.74
N TRP A 252 -19.33 -24.13 18.96
CA TRP A 252 -20.52 -23.28 19.05
C TRP A 252 -21.50 -23.61 20.18
N THR A 253 -21.22 -24.58 21.04
CA THR A 253 -22.06 -24.89 22.20
C THR A 253 -21.49 -24.19 23.43
N PRO A 254 -22.21 -23.23 24.03
CA PRO A 254 -21.73 -22.57 25.23
C PRO A 254 -21.68 -23.54 26.42
N TRP A 255 -20.64 -23.45 27.24
CA TRP A 255 -20.56 -24.18 28.51
C TRP A 255 -20.32 -23.23 29.68
N LYS A 256 -20.84 -23.61 30.84
CA LYS A 256 -20.66 -22.88 32.09
C LYS A 256 -19.42 -23.39 32.79
N ASP A 257 -18.57 -22.47 33.22
CA ASP A 257 -17.46 -22.74 34.13
C ASP A 257 -17.73 -21.98 35.44
N ASP A 258 -18.27 -22.70 36.43
CA ASP A 258 -18.58 -22.13 37.75
C ASP A 258 -17.33 -21.71 38.52
N LYS A 259 -16.17 -22.32 38.25
CA LYS A 259 -14.90 -21.95 38.91
C LYS A 259 -14.40 -20.61 38.40
N ARG A 260 -14.48 -20.40 37.09
CA ARG A 260 -14.09 -19.14 36.44
C ARG A 260 -15.21 -18.10 36.49
N GLY A 261 -16.46 -18.48 36.80
CA GLY A 261 -17.62 -17.59 36.84
C GLY A 261 -17.97 -17.05 35.46
N ALA A 262 -17.91 -17.89 34.43
CA ALA A 262 -18.03 -17.48 33.04
C ALA A 262 -18.73 -18.53 32.18
N ILE A 263 -19.32 -18.07 31.08
CA ILE A 263 -19.83 -18.91 30.01
C ILE A 263 -18.90 -18.73 28.83
N PHE A 264 -18.28 -19.83 28.42
CA PHE A 264 -17.37 -19.88 27.30
C PHE A 264 -18.04 -20.55 26.11
N GLN A 265 -17.51 -20.32 24.92
CA GLN A 265 -17.90 -21.00 23.69
C GLN A 265 -16.63 -21.31 22.91
N CYS A 266 -16.60 -22.47 22.27
CA CYS A 266 -15.46 -22.87 21.47
C CYS A 266 -15.69 -22.46 20.03
N GLU A 267 -14.73 -21.72 19.50
CA GLU A 267 -14.64 -21.38 18.08
C GLU A 267 -13.97 -22.53 17.35
N ASP A 268 -12.76 -22.96 17.75
CA ASP A 268 -12.02 -24.09 17.17
C ASP A 268 -10.99 -24.67 18.15
N TYR A 269 -10.44 -25.86 17.90
CA TYR A 269 -9.47 -26.64 18.71
C TYR A 269 -8.96 -26.06 20.06
N GLU A 270 -8.18 -24.98 20.02
CA GLU A 270 -7.60 -24.28 21.19
C GLU A 270 -8.14 -22.86 21.40
N GLN A 271 -8.97 -22.39 20.47
CA GLN A 271 -9.59 -21.08 20.50
C GLN A 271 -10.97 -21.19 21.12
N TYR A 272 -11.05 -20.67 22.34
CA TYR A 272 -12.31 -20.47 23.02
C TYR A 272 -12.40 -19.05 23.53
N GLU A 273 -13.60 -18.52 23.47
CA GLU A 273 -13.89 -17.16 23.88
C GLU A 273 -14.87 -17.16 25.04
N LYS A 274 -14.77 -16.14 25.88
CA LYS A 274 -15.76 -15.86 26.90
C LYS A 274 -16.92 -15.11 26.24
N LYS A 275 -18.13 -15.67 26.31
CA LYS A 275 -19.35 -14.99 25.83
C LYS A 275 -20.04 -14.18 26.91
N TYR A 276 -20.07 -14.71 28.13
CA TYR A 276 -20.77 -14.08 29.25
C TYR A 276 -20.04 -14.33 30.57
N CYS A 277 -20.38 -13.53 31.57
CA CYS A 277 -20.09 -13.88 32.96
C CYS A 277 -21.27 -14.61 33.59
N TYR A 278 -20.96 -15.48 34.54
CA TYR A 278 -21.96 -16.22 35.31
C TYR A 278 -21.63 -16.11 36.79
N VAL A 279 -22.44 -15.35 37.53
CA VAL A 279 -22.25 -15.09 38.96
C VAL A 279 -23.61 -15.14 39.66
N ALA A 280 -23.67 -15.80 40.83
CA ALA A 280 -24.87 -15.92 41.64
C ALA A 280 -26.11 -16.45 40.86
N GLY A 281 -25.89 -17.38 39.93
CA GLY A 281 -26.96 -17.99 39.12
C GLY A 281 -27.48 -17.11 37.98
N ARG A 282 -26.87 -15.94 37.71
CA ARG A 282 -27.28 -15.01 36.65
C ARG A 282 -26.18 -14.83 35.62
N GLN A 283 -26.60 -14.67 34.37
CA GLN A 283 -25.74 -14.35 33.23
C GLN A 283 -25.63 -12.84 33.04
N PHE A 284 -24.43 -12.35 32.72
CA PHE A 284 -24.15 -10.93 32.48
C PHE A 284 -23.31 -10.73 31.22
N GLU A 285 -23.57 -9.64 30.50
CA GLU A 285 -22.80 -9.24 29.32
C GLU A 285 -21.38 -8.81 29.71
N ILE A 286 -20.47 -8.98 28.75
CA ILE A 286 -19.10 -8.48 28.84
C ILE A 286 -19.12 -6.95 28.99
N ASN A 287 -18.16 -6.42 29.74
CA ASN A 287 -17.99 -5.00 30.09
C ASN A 287 -19.13 -4.42 30.95
N ARG A 288 -19.94 -5.26 31.60
CA ARG A 288 -20.89 -4.82 32.63
C ARG A 288 -20.29 -4.93 34.04
N GLU A 289 -20.63 -3.96 34.86
CA GLU A 289 -20.39 -3.99 36.30
C GLU A 289 -21.65 -4.45 37.06
N LEU A 290 -21.45 -5.24 38.11
CA LEU A 290 -22.49 -5.71 39.02
C LEU A 290 -22.08 -5.43 40.46
N LYS A 291 -22.93 -4.73 41.19
CA LYS A 291 -22.81 -4.63 42.65
C LYS A 291 -23.35 -5.90 43.30
N LEU A 292 -22.47 -6.62 43.99
CA LEU A 292 -22.80 -7.82 44.74
C LEU A 292 -23.35 -7.46 46.12
N THR A 293 -24.16 -8.35 46.69
CA THR A 293 -24.83 -8.16 47.99
C THR A 293 -23.85 -8.04 49.17
N ASN A 294 -22.61 -8.47 48.99
CA ASN A 294 -21.53 -8.36 49.98
C ASN A 294 -20.73 -7.05 49.87
N GLY A 295 -21.19 -6.07 49.08
CA GLY A 295 -20.52 -4.78 48.89
C GLY A 295 -19.41 -4.78 47.83
N CYS A 296 -19.09 -5.93 47.25
CA CYS A 296 -18.11 -6.01 46.15
C CYS A 296 -18.70 -5.54 44.82
N THR A 297 -17.85 -5.02 43.95
CA THR A 297 -18.15 -4.80 42.53
C THR A 297 -17.51 -5.91 41.70
N PHE A 298 -18.32 -6.58 40.88
CA PHE A 298 -17.88 -7.56 39.89
C PHE A 298 -17.88 -6.91 38.51
N LEU A 299 -16.75 -6.93 37.82
CA LEU A 299 -16.62 -6.47 36.45
C LEU A 299 -16.41 -7.66 35.52
N CYS A 300 -17.31 -7.79 34.55
CA CYS A 300 -17.27 -8.83 33.54
C CYS A 300 -16.27 -8.49 32.41
N HIS A 301 -14.97 -8.57 32.67
CA HIS A 301 -13.96 -8.24 31.67
C HIS A 301 -13.77 -9.38 30.63
N PRO A 302 -13.45 -9.09 29.35
CA PRO A 302 -13.41 -10.09 28.27
C PRO A 302 -12.45 -11.25 28.52
N GLN A 303 -11.28 -10.97 29.11
CA GLN A 303 -10.23 -11.99 29.33
C GLN A 303 -10.31 -12.69 30.69
N THR A 304 -10.72 -11.97 31.73
CA THR A 304 -10.74 -12.47 33.12
C THR A 304 -11.79 -11.72 33.91
N ASN A 305 -12.31 -12.30 34.99
CA ASN A 305 -13.25 -11.64 35.87
C ASN A 305 -12.52 -10.78 36.91
N ILE A 306 -12.96 -9.54 37.09
CA ILE A 306 -12.36 -8.62 38.06
C ILE A 306 -13.32 -8.46 39.23
N TYR A 307 -12.84 -8.72 40.43
CA TYR A 307 -13.57 -8.53 41.68
C TYR A 307 -12.92 -7.41 42.47
N ASN A 308 -13.63 -6.31 42.64
CA ASN A 308 -13.22 -5.22 43.49
C ASN A 308 -14.01 -5.29 44.81
N CYS A 309 -13.32 -5.63 45.90
CA CYS A 309 -13.91 -5.77 47.22
C CYS A 309 -13.02 -5.07 48.25
N ASP A 310 -13.62 -4.43 49.24
CA ASP A 310 -12.86 -3.90 50.40
C ASP A 310 -12.36 -5.03 51.33
N GLN A 311 -12.90 -6.25 51.19
CA GLN A 311 -12.48 -7.45 51.93
C GLN A 311 -12.41 -8.68 51.00
N THR A 312 -11.44 -9.58 51.23
CA THR A 312 -11.23 -10.79 50.42
C THR A 312 -12.41 -11.76 50.54
N SER A 313 -13.19 -11.89 49.46
CA SER A 313 -14.34 -12.80 49.41
C SER A 313 -13.93 -14.27 49.35
N LYS A 314 -14.58 -15.12 50.15
CA LYS A 314 -14.41 -16.59 50.16
C LYS A 314 -15.13 -17.32 49.02
N MET A 315 -15.92 -16.61 48.19
CA MET A 315 -16.82 -17.25 47.21
C MET A 315 -16.14 -17.81 45.97
N PHE A 316 -14.88 -17.43 45.68
CA PHE A 316 -14.21 -17.85 44.46
C PHE A 316 -12.77 -18.26 44.74
N LYS A 317 -12.29 -19.25 43.98
CA LYS A 317 -10.88 -19.60 43.98
C LYS A 317 -10.15 -18.67 43.02
N VAL A 318 -9.19 -17.90 43.53
CA VAL A 318 -8.29 -17.11 42.68
C VAL A 318 -7.41 -18.08 41.90
N VAL A 319 -7.55 -18.10 40.58
CA VAL A 319 -6.71 -18.88 39.68
C VAL A 319 -5.68 -17.93 39.06
N GLY A 320 -4.41 -18.08 39.44
CA GLY A 320 -3.31 -17.20 39.04
C GLY A 320 -2.72 -16.37 40.20
N LYS A 321 -1.62 -15.65 39.95
CA LYS A 321 -1.04 -14.72 40.95
C LYS A 321 -1.89 -13.45 41.01
N PRO A 322 -2.52 -13.10 42.15
CA PRO A 322 -3.27 -11.86 42.29
C PRO A 322 -2.32 -10.67 42.09
N ARG A 323 -2.66 -9.78 41.14
CA ARG A 323 -2.01 -8.47 41.03
C ARG A 323 -2.68 -7.54 42.03
N MET A 324 -2.01 -7.24 43.13
CA MET A 324 -2.46 -6.16 44.01
C MET A 324 -2.19 -4.83 43.33
N SER A 325 -3.25 -4.07 43.04
CA SER A 325 -3.11 -2.65 42.76
C SER A 325 -2.68 -1.97 44.07
N LYS A 326 -1.43 -1.51 44.13
CA LYS A 326 -1.06 -0.50 45.13
C LYS A 326 -1.92 0.72 44.85
N LEU A 327 -2.77 1.11 45.79
CA LEU A 327 -3.34 2.46 45.81
C LEU A 327 -2.16 3.45 45.79
N MET A 328 -2.17 4.35 44.81
CA MET A 328 -1.41 5.59 44.86
C MET A 328 -2.07 6.54 45.86
#